data_AF-A0A8S9VVY5-F1
#
_entry.id   AF-A0A8S9VVY5-F1
#
_cell.length_a   1.000
_cell.length_b   1.000
_cell.length_c   1.000
_cell.angle_alpha   90.00
_cell.angle_beta   90.00
_cell.angle_gamma   90.00
#
_symmetry.space_group_name_H-M   'P 1'
#
loop_
_entity.id
_entity.type
_entity.pdbx_description
1 polymer ?
#
loop_
_entity_poly.entity_id
_entity_poly.type
_entity_poly.pdbx_seq_one_letter_code
_entity_poly.pdbx_strand_id
1 'polypeptide(L)'
;MVEGHRIILHPVVASLPRPEIVKEEMFDNGESRPENNSKSKKGRISREELYANVEEITSLSWVFVLLSLLSSVVAAIGILQNNVAVIIGAMVIAPLLGPNVAFSLATTLGDIDLAKRALKANMTGILTVLSFAAVVGYMLKVDPDIPELISRTKVSLGDIILAMAAGSAAALSLTTGVPSALIGVMVAVALLPPLVVFGMLLGQGEWQLAMGAMLLVLTNLICINLSGVLTFLAQGIRPRKYRDADRAKKATQIAIVLWTFLLILLVVLIILSQNGWNVHF
;
A
#
# COMPACT_ATOMS: atom_id res chain seq x y z
N MET A 1 0.55 44.76 -17.94
CA MET A 1 0.68 44.80 -16.47
C MET A 1 -0.47 45.64 -15.96
N VAL A 2 -1.41 45.06 -15.20
CA VAL A 2 -2.51 45.83 -14.59
C VAL A 2 -2.07 46.13 -13.15
N GLU A 3 -1.63 47.36 -12.93
CA GLU A 3 -1.33 47.90 -11.60
C GLU A 3 -2.63 48.01 -10.80
N GLY A 4 -2.60 47.60 -9.53
CA GLY A 4 -3.62 48.05 -8.55
C GLY A 4 -4.23 47.03 -7.59
N HIS A 5 -3.94 45.72 -7.66
CA HIS A 5 -4.57 44.75 -6.76
C HIS A 5 -3.59 44.25 -5.68
N ARG A 6 -3.82 44.64 -4.42
CA ARG A 6 -3.21 44.00 -3.24
C ARG A 6 -4.11 42.84 -2.81
N ILE A 7 -3.57 41.63 -2.84
CA ILE A 7 -4.21 40.44 -2.25
C ILE A 7 -3.75 40.35 -0.80
N ILE A 8 -4.70 40.44 0.14
CA ILE A 8 -4.45 40.27 1.58
C ILE A 8 -5.02 38.92 1.98
N LEU A 9 -4.15 37.97 2.33
CA LEU A 9 -4.54 36.67 2.89
C LEU A 9 -4.66 36.81 4.40
N HIS A 10 -5.88 36.89 4.92
CA HIS A 10 -6.13 36.78 6.36
C HIS A 10 -6.23 35.30 6.75
N PRO A 11 -5.39 34.79 7.67
CA PRO A 11 -5.60 33.47 8.25
C PRO A 11 -6.87 33.50 9.09
N VAL A 12 -7.90 32.79 8.65
CA VAL A 12 -9.14 32.62 9.41
C VAL A 12 -8.90 31.54 10.46
N VAL A 13 -8.76 31.94 11.71
CA VAL A 13 -8.75 31.02 12.85
C VAL A 13 -10.21 30.74 13.23
N ALA A 14 -10.70 29.55 12.93
CA ALA A 14 -12.01 29.11 13.39
C ALA A 14 -11.88 28.51 14.80
N SER A 15 -12.53 29.12 15.79
CA SER A 15 -12.71 28.53 17.12
C SER A 15 -14.05 27.80 17.19
N LEU A 16 -14.03 26.50 17.52
CA LEU A 16 -15.25 25.76 17.83
C LEU A 16 -15.85 26.31 19.15
N PRO A 17 -17.13 26.70 19.19
CA PRO A 17 -17.76 27.11 20.44
C PRO A 17 -17.80 25.91 21.39
N ARG A 18 -17.31 26.10 22.62
CA ARG A 18 -17.53 25.13 23.70
C ARG A 18 -19.04 25.05 23.93
N PRO A 19 -19.68 23.87 23.87
CA PRO A 19 -21.07 23.75 24.24
C PRO A 19 -21.20 24.16 25.70
N GLU A 20 -22.01 25.18 25.95
CA GLU A 20 -22.38 25.64 27.27
C GLU A 20 -23.10 24.49 27.97
N ILE A 21 -22.61 24.06 29.13
CA ILE A 21 -23.25 23.01 29.92
C ILE A 21 -24.50 23.65 30.52
N VAL A 22 -25.61 23.57 29.80
CA VAL A 22 -26.92 23.87 30.36
C VAL A 22 -27.16 22.82 31.45
N LYS A 23 -27.18 23.25 32.72
CA LYS A 23 -27.66 22.44 33.82
C LYS A 23 -29.17 22.31 33.64
N GLU A 24 -29.62 21.22 33.04
CA GLU A 24 -31.04 20.85 33.03
C GLU A 24 -31.44 20.50 34.47
N GLU A 25 -32.33 21.30 35.05
CA GLU A 25 -33.05 20.93 36.26
C GLU A 25 -33.94 19.71 35.94
N MET A 26 -33.86 18.73 36.83
CA MET A 26 -34.54 17.44 36.75
C MET A 26 -36.05 17.60 36.59
N PHE A 27 -36.59 17.21 35.44
CA PHE A 27 -37.98 16.75 35.33
C PHE A 27 -37.99 15.32 34.80
N ASP A 28 -38.27 14.40 35.73
CA ASP A 28 -38.53 12.99 35.51
C ASP A 28 -39.80 12.82 34.66
N ASN A 29 -39.65 12.22 33.48
CA ASN A 29 -40.71 11.52 32.79
C ASN A 29 -40.07 10.39 31.97
N GLY A 30 -40.20 9.17 32.48
CA GLY A 30 -39.65 7.97 31.91
C GLY A 30 -40.16 7.67 30.50
N GLU A 31 -39.30 7.89 29.50
CA GLU A 31 -39.30 7.15 28.25
C GLU A 31 -37.85 6.84 27.85
N SER A 32 -37.49 5.57 27.91
CA SER A 32 -36.18 5.03 27.59
C SER A 32 -35.87 5.15 26.08
N ARG A 33 -35.19 6.22 25.69
CA ARG A 33 -34.52 6.33 24.39
C ARG A 33 -33.11 5.71 24.50
N PRO A 34 -32.66 4.90 23.53
CA PRO A 34 -31.37 4.23 23.63
C PRO A 34 -30.25 5.28 23.59
N GLU A 35 -29.38 5.25 24.59
CA GLU A 35 -28.18 6.06 24.67
C GLU A 35 -27.33 5.85 23.41
N ASN A 36 -27.33 6.85 22.53
CA ASN A 36 -26.37 6.92 21.45
C ASN A 36 -25.01 7.26 22.07
N ASN A 37 -24.25 6.21 22.37
CA ASN A 37 -22.93 6.25 22.98
C ASN A 37 -21.92 6.89 22.01
N SER A 38 -22.04 8.20 21.81
CA SER A 38 -21.12 9.02 21.03
C SER A 38 -19.86 9.31 21.86
N LYS A 39 -19.13 8.24 22.19
CA LYS A 39 -17.72 8.37 22.56
C LYS A 39 -16.97 8.85 21.32
N SER A 40 -16.85 10.17 21.24
CA SER A 40 -16.02 10.91 20.29
C SER A 40 -14.67 10.23 20.12
N LYS A 41 -14.47 9.60 18.94
CA LYS A 41 -13.18 9.03 18.50
C LYS A 41 -12.21 10.19 18.23
N LYS A 42 -11.63 10.77 19.27
CA LYS A 42 -10.48 11.67 19.17
C LYS A 42 -9.35 10.93 18.47
N GLY A 43 -9.10 11.24 17.19
CA GLY A 43 -8.00 10.69 16.40
C GLY A 43 -8.38 9.95 15.12
N ARG A 44 -9.66 9.90 14.72
CA ARG A 44 -10.03 9.31 13.41
C ARG A 44 -10.21 10.39 12.36
N ILE A 45 -9.40 10.31 11.29
CA ILE A 45 -9.46 11.17 10.12
C ILE A 45 -10.86 11.10 9.48
N SER A 46 -11.37 12.23 8.98
CA SER A 46 -12.66 12.23 8.25
C SER A 46 -12.55 11.43 6.96
N ARG A 47 -13.65 10.89 6.44
CA ARG A 47 -13.61 10.13 5.19
C ARG A 47 -13.14 10.98 4.02
N GLU A 48 -13.56 12.23 3.96
CA GLU A 48 -13.19 13.19 2.92
C GLU A 48 -11.69 13.49 2.98
N GLU A 49 -11.14 13.64 4.17
CA GLU A 49 -9.71 13.82 4.41
C GLU A 49 -8.91 12.55 4.08
N LEU A 50 -9.45 11.36 4.40
CA LEU A 50 -8.89 10.08 3.98
C LEU A 50 -8.84 9.95 2.45
N TYR A 51 -9.93 10.30 1.75
CA TYR A 51 -9.97 10.29 0.29
C TYR A 51 -8.99 11.31 -0.31
N ALA A 52 -8.93 12.53 0.21
CA ALA A 52 -8.01 13.55 -0.25
C ALA A 52 -6.54 13.11 -0.06
N ASN A 53 -6.20 12.59 1.12
CA ASN A 53 -4.86 12.07 1.43
C ASN A 53 -4.49 10.93 0.48
N VAL A 54 -5.43 10.02 0.21
CA VAL A 54 -5.21 8.91 -0.72
C VAL A 54 -5.03 9.42 -2.14
N GLU A 55 -5.91 10.28 -2.65
CA GLU A 55 -5.80 10.83 -4.01
C GLU A 55 -4.48 11.57 -4.23
N GLU A 56 -4.02 12.34 -3.25
CA GLU A 56 -2.73 13.03 -3.29
C GLU A 56 -1.57 12.04 -3.51
N ILE A 57 -1.51 10.98 -2.69
CA ILE A 57 -0.45 9.96 -2.78
C ILE A 57 -0.65 8.95 -3.94
N THR A 58 -1.84 8.88 -4.56
CA THR A 58 -2.09 8.00 -5.72
C THR A 58 -1.87 8.68 -7.07
N SER A 59 -1.70 10.00 -7.10
CA SER A 59 -1.66 10.75 -8.35
C SER A 59 -0.54 10.26 -9.27
N LEU A 60 -0.92 9.68 -10.41
CA LEU A 60 0.01 9.25 -11.45
C LEU A 60 0.58 10.51 -12.11
N SER A 61 1.69 10.99 -11.56
CA SER A 61 2.40 12.18 -12.02
C SER A 61 3.71 11.79 -12.71
N TRP A 62 4.26 12.70 -13.50
CA TRP A 62 5.63 12.54 -14.02
C TRP A 62 6.66 12.36 -12.89
N VAL A 63 6.44 13.05 -11.76
CA VAL A 63 7.27 12.93 -10.55
C VAL A 63 7.23 11.51 -9.99
N PHE A 64 6.04 10.88 -9.94
CA PHE A 64 5.91 9.48 -9.52
C PHE A 64 6.78 8.54 -10.36
N VAL A 65 6.71 8.66 -11.70
CA VAL A 65 7.52 7.84 -12.63
C VAL A 65 9.00 8.10 -12.44
N LEU A 66 9.41 9.36 -12.30
CA LEU A 66 10.81 9.75 -12.08
C LEU A 66 11.34 9.19 -10.75
N LEU A 67 10.57 9.28 -9.66
CA LEU A 67 10.94 8.72 -8.37
C LEU A 67 11.04 7.20 -8.40
N SER A 68 10.12 6.51 -9.09
CA SER A 68 10.21 5.07 -9.33
C SER A 68 11.45 4.68 -10.13
N LEU A 69 11.82 5.47 -11.14
CA LEU A 69 13.03 5.25 -11.92
C LEU A 69 14.29 5.46 -11.05
N LEU A 70 14.37 6.58 -10.34
CA LEU A 70 15.51 6.88 -9.46
C LEU A 70 15.66 5.85 -8.34
N SER A 71 14.56 5.42 -7.70
CA SER A 71 14.62 4.38 -6.68
C SER A 71 15.08 3.05 -7.27
N SER A 72 14.69 2.70 -8.51
CA SER A 72 15.18 1.50 -9.19
C SER A 72 16.68 1.54 -9.49
N VAL A 73 17.23 2.71 -9.86
CA VAL A 73 18.67 2.93 -10.03
C VAL A 73 19.41 2.67 -8.72
N VAL A 74 18.98 3.32 -7.64
CA VAL A 74 19.63 3.22 -6.33
C VAL A 74 19.51 1.79 -5.78
N ALA A 75 18.35 1.15 -5.94
CA ALA A 75 18.12 -0.23 -5.52
C ALA A 75 19.00 -1.22 -6.29
N ALA A 76 19.11 -1.09 -7.61
CA ALA A 76 19.95 -1.96 -8.43
C ALA A 76 21.42 -1.84 -8.02
N ILE A 77 21.92 -0.62 -7.81
CA ILE A 77 23.28 -0.39 -7.31
C ILE A 77 23.45 -0.99 -5.91
N GLY A 78 22.49 -0.78 -5.01
CA GLY A 78 22.51 -1.31 -3.65
C GLY A 78 22.56 -2.84 -3.63
N ILE A 79 21.79 -3.51 -4.48
CA ILE A 79 21.81 -4.97 -4.64
C ILE A 79 23.17 -5.42 -5.18
N LEU A 80 23.67 -4.81 -6.26
CA LEU A 80 24.95 -5.17 -6.87
C LEU A 80 26.15 -5.00 -5.91
N GLN A 81 26.07 -4.01 -5.03
CA GLN A 81 27.10 -3.77 -4.00
C GLN A 81 26.84 -4.53 -2.69
N ASN A 82 25.80 -5.36 -2.62
CA ASN A 82 25.38 -6.06 -1.40
C ASN A 82 25.25 -5.11 -0.19
N ASN A 83 24.69 -3.91 -0.41
CA ASN A 83 24.63 -2.83 0.58
C ASN A 83 23.19 -2.54 1.01
N VAL A 84 22.82 -3.10 2.17
CA VAL A 84 21.49 -2.97 2.77
C VAL A 84 21.10 -1.51 3.03
N ALA A 85 22.04 -0.64 3.42
CA ALA A 85 21.73 0.75 3.72
C ALA A 85 21.30 1.53 2.46
N VAL A 86 21.96 1.26 1.32
CA VAL A 86 21.59 1.85 0.02
C VAL A 86 20.25 1.31 -0.46
N ILE A 87 20.00 0.01 -0.27
CA ILE A 87 18.72 -0.63 -0.57
C ILE A 87 17.58 0.01 0.23
N ILE A 88 17.78 0.26 1.53
CA ILE A 88 16.81 0.96 2.38
C ILE A 88 16.60 2.41 1.90
N GLY A 89 17.68 3.11 1.53
CA GLY A 89 17.59 4.45 0.95
C GLY A 89 16.72 4.49 -0.31
N ALA A 90 16.83 3.49 -1.19
CA ALA A 90 15.98 3.36 -2.36
C ALA A 90 14.49 3.15 -2.00
N MET A 91 14.20 2.36 -0.96
CA MET A 91 12.84 2.13 -0.48
C MET A 91 12.18 3.41 0.02
N VAL A 92 12.93 4.31 0.67
CA VAL A 92 12.42 5.59 1.17
C VAL A 92 11.99 6.52 0.02
N ILE A 93 12.67 6.43 -1.12
CA ILE A 93 12.39 7.25 -2.31
C ILE A 93 11.16 6.73 -3.06
N ALA A 94 10.92 5.41 -3.04
CA ALA A 94 9.95 4.77 -3.90
C ALA A 94 8.48 5.08 -3.52
N PRO A 95 7.66 5.65 -4.43
CA PRO A 95 6.30 6.05 -4.12
C PRO A 95 5.27 4.88 -4.20
N LEU A 96 5.65 3.67 -3.76
CA LEU A 96 4.82 2.46 -3.96
C LEU A 96 3.69 2.28 -2.93
N LEU A 97 3.68 3.06 -1.84
CA LEU A 97 2.63 2.97 -0.82
C LEU A 97 1.29 3.47 -1.34
N GLY A 98 1.27 4.66 -1.96
CA GLY A 98 0.03 5.36 -2.32
C GLY A 98 -0.90 4.50 -3.18
N PRO A 99 -0.45 4.01 -4.35
CA PRO A 99 -1.23 3.13 -5.22
C PRO A 99 -1.78 1.88 -4.53
N ASN A 100 -1.00 1.20 -3.68
CA ASN A 100 -1.47 0.00 -3.00
C ASN A 100 -2.56 0.29 -1.98
N VAL A 101 -2.36 1.30 -1.13
CA VAL A 101 -3.35 1.63 -0.11
C VAL A 101 -4.63 2.20 -0.72
N ALA A 102 -4.51 2.99 -1.78
CA ALA A 102 -5.65 3.46 -2.56
C ALA A 102 -6.46 2.30 -3.15
N PHE A 103 -5.79 1.26 -3.65
CA PHE A 103 -6.45 0.08 -4.18
C PHE A 103 -7.23 -0.68 -3.11
N SER A 104 -6.62 -0.89 -1.92
CA SER A 104 -7.33 -1.46 -0.77
C SER A 104 -8.53 -0.61 -0.35
N LEU A 105 -8.37 0.71 -0.28
CA LEU A 105 -9.45 1.62 0.13
C LEU A 105 -10.61 1.60 -0.87
N ALA A 106 -10.30 1.68 -2.16
CA ALA A 106 -11.26 1.60 -3.24
C ALA A 106 -12.05 0.30 -3.20
N THR A 107 -11.37 -0.82 -2.93
CA THR A 107 -11.96 -2.14 -2.78
C THR A 107 -12.90 -2.22 -1.56
N THR A 108 -12.52 -1.61 -0.43
CA THR A 108 -13.38 -1.53 0.77
C THR A 108 -14.61 -0.64 0.55
N LEU A 109 -14.48 0.40 -0.27
CA LEU A 109 -15.55 1.37 -0.54
C LEU A 109 -16.41 1.00 -1.76
N GLY A 110 -16.01 -0.02 -2.52
CA GLY A 110 -16.67 -0.39 -3.78
C GLY A 110 -16.52 0.68 -4.87
N ASP A 111 -15.50 1.53 -4.77
CA ASP A 111 -15.23 2.60 -5.73
C ASP A 111 -14.39 2.07 -6.89
N ILE A 112 -15.06 1.73 -7.99
CA ILE A 112 -14.42 1.16 -9.18
C ILE A 112 -13.52 2.16 -9.89
N ASP A 113 -13.84 3.45 -9.83
CA ASP A 113 -13.06 4.49 -10.52
C ASP A 113 -11.75 4.74 -9.77
N LEU A 114 -11.78 4.80 -8.44
CA LEU A 114 -10.57 4.85 -7.62
C LEU A 114 -9.75 3.56 -7.77
N ALA A 115 -10.39 2.38 -7.81
CA ALA A 115 -9.70 1.11 -7.99
C ALA A 115 -8.94 1.05 -9.33
N LYS A 116 -9.57 1.51 -10.42
CA LYS A 116 -8.92 1.59 -11.74
C LYS A 116 -7.74 2.56 -11.75
N ARG A 117 -7.88 3.73 -11.13
CA ARG A 117 -6.79 4.72 -11.03
C ARG A 117 -5.61 4.17 -10.23
N ALA A 118 -5.89 3.58 -9.07
CA ALA A 118 -4.88 2.96 -8.20
C ALA A 118 -4.19 1.78 -8.87
N LEU A 119 -4.93 0.94 -9.59
CA LEU A 119 -4.37 -0.17 -10.35
C LEU A 119 -3.49 0.33 -11.50
N LYS A 120 -3.93 1.35 -12.24
CA LYS A 120 -3.14 1.97 -13.30
C LYS A 120 -1.83 2.53 -12.75
N ALA A 121 -1.88 3.25 -11.63
CA ALA A 121 -0.69 3.80 -10.97
C ALA A 121 0.27 2.69 -10.48
N ASN A 122 -0.25 1.62 -9.87
CA ASN A 122 0.55 0.45 -9.49
C ASN A 122 1.22 -0.18 -10.70
N MET A 123 0.48 -0.45 -11.78
CA MET A 123 1.02 -1.06 -12.99
C MET A 123 2.08 -0.18 -13.64
N THR A 124 1.88 1.14 -13.70
CA THR A 124 2.90 2.04 -14.23
C THR A 124 4.16 2.07 -13.37
N GLY A 125 4.03 2.08 -12.04
CA GLY A 125 5.19 2.06 -11.13
C GLY A 125 5.96 0.75 -11.23
N ILE A 126 5.24 -0.37 -11.19
CA ILE A 126 5.81 -1.71 -11.33
C ILE A 126 6.52 -1.84 -12.68
N LEU A 127 5.88 -1.45 -13.77
CA LEU A 127 6.45 -1.54 -15.11
C LEU A 127 7.68 -0.64 -15.25
N THR A 128 7.66 0.57 -14.70
CA THR A 128 8.82 1.48 -14.74
C THR A 128 10.03 0.86 -14.05
N VAL A 129 9.86 0.36 -12.82
CA VAL A 129 10.93 -0.29 -12.05
C VAL A 129 11.40 -1.55 -12.77
N LEU A 130 10.46 -2.37 -13.25
CA LEU A 130 10.75 -3.65 -13.91
C LEU A 130 11.51 -3.45 -15.22
N SER A 131 11.06 -2.54 -16.08
CA SER A 131 11.71 -2.25 -17.35
C SER A 131 13.12 -1.73 -17.14
N PHE A 132 13.33 -0.83 -16.18
CA PHE A 132 14.67 -0.34 -15.86
C PHE A 132 15.56 -1.47 -15.33
N ALA A 133 15.09 -2.22 -14.35
CA ALA A 133 15.84 -3.33 -13.76
C ALA A 133 16.19 -4.43 -14.80
N ALA A 134 15.30 -4.70 -15.75
CA ALA A 134 15.55 -5.62 -16.86
C ALA A 134 16.63 -5.11 -17.81
N VAL A 135 16.64 -3.81 -18.14
CA VAL A 135 17.72 -3.19 -18.91
C VAL A 135 19.06 -3.31 -18.17
N VAL A 136 19.06 -3.06 -16.85
CA VAL A 136 20.26 -3.23 -16.03
C VAL A 136 20.74 -4.67 -16.04
N GLY A 137 19.86 -5.65 -15.85
CA GLY A 137 20.20 -7.08 -15.89
C GLY A 137 20.68 -7.57 -17.26
N TYR A 138 20.20 -6.95 -18.35
CA TYR A 138 20.65 -7.25 -19.71
C TYR A 138 22.03 -6.63 -20.01
N MET A 139 22.27 -5.41 -19.54
CA MET A 139 23.52 -4.66 -19.79
C MET A 139 24.67 -5.07 -18.85
N LEU A 140 24.36 -5.37 -17.59
CA LEU A 140 25.32 -5.72 -16.56
C LEU A 140 25.24 -7.21 -16.24
N LYS A 141 26.39 -7.85 -16.11
CA LYS A 141 26.46 -9.22 -15.60
C LYS A 141 26.26 -9.17 -14.08
N VAL A 142 25.05 -9.48 -13.64
CA VAL A 142 24.68 -9.70 -12.24
C VAL A 142 25.22 -11.06 -11.80
N ASP A 143 25.85 -11.11 -10.64
CA ASP A 143 26.28 -12.36 -10.04
C ASP A 143 25.08 -12.97 -9.27
N PRO A 144 24.60 -14.17 -9.63
CA PRO A 144 23.51 -14.83 -8.92
C PRO A 144 23.83 -15.15 -7.46
N ASP A 145 25.11 -15.19 -7.06
CA ASP A 145 25.56 -15.55 -5.72
C ASP A 145 25.52 -14.38 -4.71
N ILE A 146 25.10 -13.18 -5.14
CA ILE A 146 24.97 -12.02 -4.25
C ILE A 146 23.94 -12.31 -3.16
N PRO A 147 24.30 -12.23 -1.86
CA PRO A 147 23.38 -12.55 -0.75
C PRO A 147 22.10 -11.72 -0.74
N GLU A 148 22.20 -10.41 -0.95
CA GLU A 148 21.03 -9.52 -1.04
C GLU A 148 20.16 -9.78 -2.27
N LEU A 149 20.67 -10.46 -3.30
CA LEU A 149 19.87 -10.88 -4.45
C LEU A 149 19.14 -12.19 -4.15
N ILE A 150 19.86 -13.23 -3.71
CA ILE A 150 19.29 -14.55 -3.40
C ILE A 150 18.24 -14.46 -2.30
N SER A 151 18.45 -13.62 -1.29
CA SER A 151 17.47 -13.43 -0.21
C SER A 151 16.12 -12.90 -0.71
N ARG A 152 16.04 -12.34 -1.92
CA ARG A 152 14.81 -11.84 -2.55
C ARG A 152 14.22 -12.79 -3.59
N THR A 153 14.78 -13.99 -3.76
CA THR A 153 14.22 -15.05 -4.63
C THR A 153 13.52 -16.14 -3.85
N LYS A 154 13.67 -16.18 -2.52
CA LYS A 154 13.06 -17.18 -1.66
C LYS A 154 11.89 -16.56 -0.91
N VAL A 155 10.72 -17.19 -1.00
CA VAL A 155 9.54 -16.79 -0.23
C VAL A 155 9.49 -17.61 1.07
N SER A 156 9.35 -16.91 2.18
CA SER A 156 9.16 -17.49 3.52
C SER A 156 7.78 -17.17 4.07
N LEU A 157 7.30 -17.98 5.02
CA LEU A 157 6.11 -17.65 5.81
C LEU A 157 6.28 -16.34 6.59
N GLY A 158 7.53 -16.00 6.96
CA GLY A 158 7.86 -14.73 7.58
C GLY A 158 7.49 -13.52 6.70
N ASP A 159 7.67 -13.63 5.38
CA ASP A 159 7.36 -12.55 4.44
C ASP A 159 5.86 -12.30 4.36
N ILE A 160 5.05 -13.36 4.43
CA ILE A 160 3.57 -13.28 4.46
C ILE A 160 3.13 -12.48 5.69
N ILE A 161 3.62 -12.87 6.87
CA ILE A 161 3.27 -12.21 8.14
C ILE A 161 3.72 -10.74 8.11
N LEU A 162 4.94 -10.47 7.64
CA LEU A 162 5.49 -9.12 7.54
C LEU A 162 4.68 -8.25 6.58
N ALA A 163 4.34 -8.76 5.40
CA ALA A 163 3.54 -8.05 4.41
C ALA A 163 2.11 -7.76 4.90
N MET A 164 1.48 -8.73 5.59
CA MET A 164 0.19 -8.51 6.24
C MET A 164 0.28 -7.42 7.32
N ALA A 165 1.31 -7.45 8.17
CA ALA A 165 1.52 -6.43 9.18
C ALA A 165 1.75 -5.04 8.56
N ALA A 166 2.55 -4.94 7.49
CA ALA A 166 2.80 -3.70 6.77
C ALA A 166 1.51 -3.14 6.13
N GLY A 167 0.70 -4.00 5.51
CA GLY A 167 -0.60 -3.62 4.95
C GLY A 167 -1.58 -3.09 6.01
N SER A 168 -1.65 -3.76 7.17
CA SER A 168 -2.44 -3.29 8.32
C SER A 168 -1.95 -1.93 8.81
N ALA A 169 -0.64 -1.78 9.01
CA ALA A 169 -0.05 -0.53 9.46
C ALA A 169 -0.32 0.61 8.47
N ALA A 170 -0.27 0.33 7.17
CA ALA A 170 -0.55 1.31 6.12
C ALA A 170 -2.00 1.78 6.17
N ALA A 171 -2.95 0.85 6.23
CA ALA A 171 -4.36 1.17 6.37
C ALA A 171 -4.66 1.90 7.68
N LEU A 172 -4.07 1.48 8.81
CA LEU A 172 -4.23 2.16 10.10
C LEU A 172 -3.71 3.59 10.05
N SER A 173 -2.50 3.81 9.53
CA SER A 173 -1.84 5.13 9.50
C SER A 173 -2.69 6.19 8.79
N LEU A 174 -3.35 5.81 7.69
CA LEU A 174 -4.25 6.70 6.98
C LEU A 174 -5.52 7.02 7.75
N THR A 175 -5.99 6.12 8.63
CA THR A 175 -7.19 6.36 9.44
C THR A 175 -6.91 7.11 10.74
N THR A 176 -5.67 7.06 11.23
CA THR A 176 -5.26 7.65 12.52
C THR A 176 -4.44 8.93 12.38
N GLY A 177 -4.08 9.33 11.16
CA GLY A 177 -3.27 10.53 10.90
C GLY A 177 -1.83 10.42 11.37
N VAL A 178 -1.34 9.18 11.53
CA VAL A 178 0.07 8.91 11.80
C VAL A 178 0.88 9.21 10.53
N PRO A 179 2.07 9.83 10.64
CA PRO A 179 2.89 10.16 9.47
C PRO A 179 3.12 8.94 8.56
N SER A 180 2.70 9.06 7.30
CA SER A 180 2.73 7.98 6.31
C SER A 180 4.15 7.61 5.85
N ALA A 181 5.17 8.44 6.15
CA ALA A 181 6.54 8.24 5.70
C ALA A 181 7.17 6.93 6.21
N LEU A 182 7.07 6.63 7.52
CA LEU A 182 7.64 5.41 8.10
C LEU A 182 6.97 4.15 7.54
N ILE A 183 5.64 4.19 7.39
CA ILE A 183 4.90 3.06 6.82
C ILE A 183 5.18 2.93 5.30
N GLY A 184 5.42 4.07 4.63
CA GLY A 184 5.89 4.15 3.24
C GLY A 184 7.10 3.27 3.00
N VAL A 185 8.10 3.39 3.89
CA VAL A 185 9.29 2.56 3.85
C VAL A 185 8.92 1.08 4.01
N MET A 186 8.09 0.69 4.99
CA MET A 186 7.73 -0.72 5.21
C MET A 186 7.03 -1.37 4.00
N VAL A 187 6.14 -0.65 3.33
CA VAL A 187 5.46 -1.14 2.12
C VAL A 187 6.45 -1.22 0.95
N ALA A 188 7.31 -0.23 0.79
CA ALA A 188 8.36 -0.23 -0.23
C ALA A 188 9.41 -1.34 0.01
N VAL A 189 9.73 -1.66 1.27
CA VAL A 189 10.63 -2.76 1.66
C VAL A 189 10.14 -4.09 1.08
N ALA A 190 8.83 -4.33 1.14
CA ALA A 190 8.23 -5.57 0.66
C ALA A 190 8.14 -5.65 -0.87
N LEU A 191 8.12 -4.52 -1.59
CA LEU A 191 7.83 -4.51 -3.03
C LEU A 191 9.03 -4.14 -3.90
N LEU A 192 9.76 -3.08 -3.57
CA LEU A 192 10.79 -2.53 -4.45
C LEU A 192 11.97 -3.49 -4.66
N PRO A 193 12.63 -4.04 -3.62
CA PRO A 193 13.80 -4.90 -3.84
C PRO A 193 13.46 -6.19 -4.58
N PRO A 194 12.42 -6.97 -4.20
CA PRO A 194 12.05 -8.16 -4.96
C PRO A 194 11.69 -7.84 -6.42
N LEU A 195 11.09 -6.68 -6.68
CA LEU A 195 10.76 -6.26 -8.05
C LEU A 195 12.00 -5.90 -8.88
N VAL A 196 12.98 -5.23 -8.28
CA VAL A 196 14.26 -4.93 -8.94
C VAL A 196 15.05 -6.22 -9.19
N VAL A 197 15.12 -7.12 -8.20
CA VAL A 197 15.76 -8.43 -8.36
C VAL A 197 15.08 -9.24 -9.46
N PHE A 198 13.75 -9.27 -9.49
CA PHE A 198 12.99 -9.93 -10.56
C PHE A 198 13.36 -9.37 -11.93
N GLY A 199 13.36 -8.05 -12.11
CA GLY A 199 13.73 -7.42 -13.37
C GLY A 199 15.17 -7.74 -13.78
N MET A 200 16.12 -7.63 -12.86
CA MET A 200 17.53 -7.92 -13.14
C MET A 200 17.75 -9.37 -13.57
N LEU A 201 17.12 -10.33 -12.89
CA LEU A 201 17.22 -11.75 -13.24
C LEU A 201 16.51 -12.08 -14.56
N LEU A 202 15.37 -11.44 -14.84
CA LEU A 202 14.72 -11.52 -16.15
C LEU A 202 15.63 -11.01 -17.27
N GLY A 203 16.31 -9.88 -17.06
CA GLY A 203 17.23 -9.29 -18.02
C GLY A 203 18.44 -10.19 -18.31
N GLN A 204 18.91 -10.93 -17.31
CA GLN A 204 19.98 -11.91 -17.45
C GLN A 204 19.57 -13.25 -18.08
N GLY A 205 18.28 -13.59 -18.07
CA GLY A 205 17.80 -14.91 -18.48
C GLY A 205 17.85 -15.97 -17.38
N GLU A 206 18.01 -15.59 -16.12
CA GLU A 206 17.97 -16.49 -14.95
C GLU A 206 16.51 -16.77 -14.53
N TRP A 207 15.77 -17.45 -15.42
CA TRP A 207 14.32 -17.67 -15.28
C TRP A 207 13.91 -18.34 -13.97
N GLN A 208 14.73 -19.27 -13.49
CA GLN A 208 14.43 -20.04 -12.30
C GLN A 208 14.49 -19.18 -11.03
N LEU A 209 15.50 -18.32 -10.90
CA LEU A 209 15.62 -17.37 -9.80
C LEU A 209 14.61 -16.21 -9.94
N ALA A 210 14.38 -15.74 -11.17
CA ALA A 210 13.40 -14.71 -11.46
C ALA A 210 11.99 -15.12 -11.01
N MET A 211 11.59 -16.38 -11.23
CA MET A 211 10.30 -16.89 -10.79
C MET A 211 10.13 -16.82 -9.27
N GLY A 212 11.19 -17.11 -8.50
CA GLY A 212 11.19 -16.97 -7.05
C GLY A 212 10.96 -15.52 -6.60
N ALA A 213 11.65 -14.56 -7.22
CA ALA A 213 11.46 -13.14 -6.93
C ALA A 213 10.06 -12.65 -7.33
N MET A 214 9.53 -13.14 -8.47
CA MET A 214 8.16 -12.86 -8.90
C MET A 214 7.12 -13.36 -7.88
N LEU A 215 7.29 -14.57 -7.37
CA LEU A 215 6.43 -15.14 -6.33
C LEU A 215 6.47 -14.29 -5.06
N LEU A 216 7.64 -13.76 -4.68
CA LEU A 216 7.78 -12.87 -3.52
C LEU A 216 7.03 -11.54 -3.73
N VAL A 217 7.18 -10.91 -4.90
CA VAL A 217 6.44 -9.68 -5.26
C VAL A 217 4.93 -9.92 -5.21
N LEU A 218 4.45 -10.99 -5.83
CA LEU A 218 3.01 -11.31 -5.88
C LEU A 218 2.45 -11.58 -4.50
N THR A 219 3.13 -12.42 -3.70
CA THR A 219 2.77 -12.70 -2.31
C THR A 219 2.63 -11.41 -1.51
N ASN A 220 3.64 -10.54 -1.58
CA ASN A 220 3.64 -9.28 -0.83
C ASN A 220 2.51 -8.35 -1.27
N LEU A 221 2.28 -8.23 -2.57
CA LEU A 221 1.19 -7.42 -3.12
C LEU A 221 -0.18 -7.93 -2.64
N ILE A 222 -0.41 -9.25 -2.69
CA ILE A 222 -1.66 -9.86 -2.21
C ILE A 222 -1.85 -9.65 -0.71
N CYS A 223 -0.81 -9.91 0.09
CA CYS A 223 -0.86 -9.76 1.55
C CYS A 223 -1.14 -8.31 1.97
N ILE A 224 -0.44 -7.34 1.37
CA ILE A 224 -0.64 -5.91 1.65
C ILE A 224 -2.07 -5.51 1.32
N ASN A 225 -2.58 -5.91 0.14
CA ASN A 225 -3.91 -5.51 -0.30
C ASN A 225 -5.02 -6.17 0.53
N LEU A 226 -4.92 -7.48 0.80
CA LEU A 226 -5.85 -8.22 1.65
C LEU A 226 -5.90 -7.64 3.05
N SER A 227 -4.73 -7.42 3.65
CA SER A 227 -4.61 -6.88 5.00
C SER A 227 -5.15 -5.45 5.10
N GLY A 228 -4.87 -4.62 4.09
CA GLY A 228 -5.43 -3.26 3.99
C GLY A 228 -6.96 -3.27 3.94
N VAL A 229 -7.55 -4.13 3.11
CA VAL A 229 -9.02 -4.29 3.01
C VAL A 229 -9.62 -4.72 4.34
N LEU A 230 -9.06 -5.75 4.98
CA LEU A 230 -9.52 -6.25 6.28
C LEU A 230 -9.44 -5.17 7.36
N THR A 231 -8.34 -4.42 7.39
CA THR A 231 -8.11 -3.35 8.36
C THR A 231 -9.09 -2.20 8.18
N PHE A 232 -9.33 -1.75 6.94
CA PHE A 232 -10.33 -0.71 6.67
C PHE A 232 -11.74 -1.16 7.06
N LEU A 233 -12.07 -2.44 6.86
CA LEU A 233 -13.33 -3.03 7.30
C LEU A 233 -13.47 -3.04 8.83
N ALA A 234 -12.41 -3.46 9.53
CA ALA A 234 -12.35 -3.44 10.99
C ALA A 234 -12.47 -2.02 11.56
N GLN A 235 -11.94 -1.02 10.86
CA GLN A 235 -12.09 0.41 11.20
C GLN A 235 -13.50 0.97 10.93
N GLY A 236 -14.40 0.18 10.32
CA GLY A 236 -15.78 0.59 10.02
C GLY A 236 -15.88 1.61 8.88
N ILE A 237 -14.93 1.59 7.93
CA ILE A 237 -15.02 2.37 6.70
C ILE A 237 -16.10 1.73 5.82
N ARG A 238 -17.10 2.53 5.45
CA ARG A 238 -18.27 2.11 4.67
C ARG A 238 -18.62 3.18 3.63
N PRO A 239 -19.27 2.83 2.51
CA PRO A 239 -19.68 3.79 1.49
C PRO A 239 -20.65 4.86 2.02
N ARG A 240 -20.71 6.00 1.33
CA ARG A 240 -21.55 7.16 1.70
C ARG A 240 -23.03 6.98 1.34
N LYS A 241 -23.34 6.29 0.24
CA LYS A 241 -24.72 6.14 -0.26
C LYS A 241 -25.26 4.76 0.13
N TYR A 242 -26.46 4.74 0.72
CA TYR A 242 -27.16 3.51 1.09
C TYR A 242 -27.42 2.61 -0.14
N ARG A 243 -27.64 3.21 -1.32
CA ARG A 243 -27.79 2.52 -2.62
C ARG A 243 -26.51 1.83 -3.12
N ASP A 244 -25.34 2.27 -2.65
CA ASP A 244 -24.04 1.70 -3.01
C ASP A 244 -23.50 0.74 -1.92
N ALA A 245 -24.18 0.66 -0.77
CA ALA A 245 -23.77 -0.19 0.36
C ALA A 245 -23.78 -1.68 -0.02
N ASP A 246 -24.80 -2.14 -0.75
CA ASP A 246 -24.88 -3.53 -1.20
C ASP A 246 -23.84 -3.86 -2.28
N ARG A 247 -23.54 -2.90 -3.18
CA ARG A 247 -22.50 -3.07 -4.20
C ARG A 247 -21.12 -3.13 -3.56
N ALA A 248 -20.82 -2.23 -2.63
CA ALA A 248 -19.55 -2.25 -1.92
C ALA A 248 -19.40 -3.50 -1.07
N LYS A 249 -20.45 -3.91 -0.33
CA LYS A 249 -20.41 -5.15 0.45
C LYS A 249 -20.10 -6.37 -0.42
N LYS A 250 -20.76 -6.48 -1.59
CA LYS A 250 -20.46 -7.54 -2.56
C LYS A 250 -19.04 -7.42 -3.12
N ALA A 251 -18.61 -6.22 -3.53
CA ALA A 251 -17.27 -6.00 -4.07
C ALA A 251 -16.17 -6.35 -3.07
N THR A 252 -16.31 -5.92 -1.82
CA THR A 252 -15.38 -6.24 -0.74
C THR A 252 -15.39 -7.74 -0.41
N GLN A 253 -16.56 -8.39 -0.36
CA GLN A 253 -16.65 -9.84 -0.16
C GLN A 253 -15.96 -10.61 -1.29
N ILE A 254 -16.24 -10.25 -2.55
CA ILE A 254 -15.60 -10.85 -3.72
C ILE A 254 -14.10 -10.65 -3.67
N ALA A 255 -13.64 -9.44 -3.33
CA ALA A 255 -12.22 -9.15 -3.22
C ALA A 255 -11.54 -9.95 -2.10
N ILE A 256 -12.15 -10.05 -0.90
CA ILE A 256 -11.60 -10.86 0.19
C ILE A 256 -11.50 -12.32 -0.25
N VAL A 257 -12.56 -12.88 -0.84
CA VAL A 257 -12.56 -14.27 -1.34
C VAL A 257 -11.48 -14.46 -2.39
N LEU A 258 -11.38 -13.55 -3.36
CA LEU A 258 -10.39 -13.60 -4.44
C LEU A 258 -8.96 -13.50 -3.91
N TRP A 259 -8.67 -12.52 -3.06
CA TRP A 259 -7.34 -12.34 -2.49
C TRP A 259 -6.95 -13.51 -1.58
N THR A 260 -7.89 -14.02 -0.77
CA THR A 260 -7.65 -15.19 0.09
C THR A 260 -7.42 -16.44 -0.76
N PHE A 261 -8.20 -16.64 -1.83
CA PHE A 261 -8.00 -17.74 -2.77
C PHE A 261 -6.63 -17.65 -3.46
N LEU A 262 -6.26 -16.47 -3.98
CA LEU A 262 -4.95 -16.26 -4.59
C LEU A 262 -3.80 -16.50 -3.60
N LEU A 263 -3.96 -16.06 -2.34
CA LEU A 263 -2.98 -16.30 -1.30
C LEU A 263 -2.83 -17.80 -0.99
N ILE A 264 -3.94 -18.53 -0.85
CA ILE A 264 -3.91 -19.99 -0.66
C ILE A 264 -3.24 -20.68 -1.84
N LEU A 265 -3.60 -20.29 -3.07
CA LEU A 265 -3.00 -20.83 -4.29
C LEU A 265 -1.48 -20.59 -4.33
N LEU A 266 -1.03 -19.38 -3.96
CA LEU A 266 0.39 -19.06 -3.88
C LEU A 266 1.11 -19.83 -2.79
N VAL A 267 0.52 -19.95 -1.60
CA VAL A 267 1.10 -20.75 -0.51
C VAL A 267 1.26 -22.20 -0.94
N VAL A 268 0.25 -22.77 -1.63
CA VAL A 268 0.34 -24.12 -2.20
C VAL A 268 1.45 -24.19 -3.25
N LEU A 269 1.55 -23.22 -4.17
CA LEU A 269 2.62 -23.16 -5.17
C LEU A 269 4.01 -23.03 -4.52
N ILE A 270 4.16 -22.26 -3.45
CA ILE A 270 5.41 -22.10 -2.71
C ILE A 270 5.80 -23.42 -2.06
N ILE A 271 4.85 -24.10 -1.39
CA ILE A 271 5.10 -25.42 -0.77
C ILE A 271 5.48 -26.45 -1.84
N LEU A 272 4.79 -26.47 -2.98
CA LEU A 272 5.11 -27.35 -4.10
C LEU A 272 6.48 -27.01 -4.71
N SER A 273 6.82 -25.73 -4.85
CA SER A 273 8.13 -25.30 -5.33
C SER A 273 9.24 -25.71 -4.37
N GLN A 274 9.04 -25.58 -3.06
CA GLN A 274 10.01 -25.98 -2.05
C GLN A 274 10.17 -27.51 -1.98
N ASN A 275 9.08 -28.27 -2.09
CA ASN A 275 9.12 -29.73 -2.13
C ASN A 275 9.68 -30.28 -3.45
N GLY A 276 9.39 -29.64 -4.58
CA GLY A 276 9.89 -30.04 -5.91
C GLY A 276 11.38 -29.76 -6.12
N TRP A 277 11.97 -28.84 -5.35
CA TRP A 277 13.42 -28.58 -5.36
C TRP A 277 14.19 -29.47 -4.38
N ASN A 278 13.51 -30.19 -3.47
CA ASN A 278 14.13 -31.14 -2.54
C ASN A 278 14.36 -32.54 -3.13
N VAL A 279 14.09 -32.78 -4.42
CA VAL A 279 14.25 -34.09 -5.08
C VAL A 279 15.50 -34.24 -5.96
N HIS A 280 16.38 -33.25 -6.01
CA HIS A 280 17.71 -33.40 -6.62
C HIS A 280 18.79 -32.78 -5.74
N PHE A 281 19.20 -33.53 -4.71
CA PHE A 281 20.53 -33.43 -4.08
C PHE A 281 21.32 -34.70 -4.42
#